data_AF-A0A841AX80-F1
#
_entry.id   AF-A0A841AX80-F1
#
_cell.length_a   1.000
_cell.length_b   1.000
_cell.length_c   1.000
_cell.angle_alpha   90.00
_cell.angle_beta   90.00
_cell.angle_gamma   90.00
#
_symmetry.space_group_name_H-M   'P 1'
#
loop_
_entity.id
_entity.type
_entity.pdbx_description
1 polymer ?
#
loop_
_entity_poly.entity_id
_entity_poly.type
_entity_poly.pdbx_seq_one_letter_code
_entity_poly.pdbx_strand_id
1 'polypeptide(L)' 'MASVDLDDAEWRARLWREMAIVEQAKGALMERQEIDDNAAVGLLALCAEQGGVDIVEAAARLK' A
#
# COMPACT_ATOMS: atom_id res chain seq x y z
N MET A 1 24.31 2.39 -26.14
CA MET A 1 23.85 2.84 -24.80
C MET A 1 22.42 3.33 -24.94
N ALA A 2 21.45 2.43 -24.72
CA ALA A 2 20.04 2.72 -24.59
C ALA A 2 19.49 1.66 -23.63
N SER A 3 19.50 1.94 -22.34
CA SER A 3 19.08 0.99 -21.30
C SER A 3 18.52 1.68 -20.06
N VAL A 4 17.99 2.90 -20.21
CA VAL A 4 17.42 3.68 -19.09
C VAL A 4 15.89 3.62 -19.05
N ASP A 5 15.21 3.43 -20.19
CA ASP A 5 13.74 3.54 -20.25
C ASP A 5 12.96 2.28 -19.83
N LEU A 6 13.55 1.08 -19.98
CA LEU A 6 12.92 -0.18 -19.53
C LEU A 6 12.83 -0.25 -18.00
N ASP A 7 13.81 0.33 -17.31
CA ASP A 7 13.86 0.37 -15.84
C ASP A 7 12.77 1.32 -15.28
N ASP A 8 12.48 2.43 -15.95
CA ASP A 8 11.43 3.37 -15.52
C ASP A 8 10.02 2.78 -15.68
N ALA A 9 9.73 2.12 -16.81
CA ALA A 9 8.41 1.51 -17.02
C ALA A 9 8.13 0.37 -16.03
N GLU A 10 9.12 -0.49 -15.77
CA GLU A 10 9.00 -1.57 -14.79
C GLU A 10 8.88 -1.04 -13.37
N TRP A 11 9.70 -0.05 -13.00
CA TRP A 11 9.63 0.62 -11.71
C TRP A 11 8.26 1.25 -11.47
N ARG A 12 7.73 2.01 -12.44
CA ARG A 12 6.38 2.60 -12.36
C ARG A 12 5.33 1.51 -12.20
N ALA A 13 5.39 0.45 -13.00
CA ALA A 13 4.43 -0.65 -12.91
C ALA A 13 4.46 -1.36 -11.55
N ARG A 14 5.64 -1.47 -10.92
CA ARG A 14 5.75 -1.97 -9.53
C ARG A 14 5.08 -1.02 -8.55
N LEU A 15 5.39 0.28 -8.64
CA LEU A 15 4.84 1.30 -7.74
C LEU A 15 3.32 1.38 -7.81
N TRP A 16 2.73 1.30 -9.00
CA TRP A 16 1.27 1.25 -9.17
C TRP A 16 0.64 0.02 -8.52
N ARG A 17 1.30 -1.15 -8.60
CA ARG A 17 0.82 -2.37 -7.93
C ARG A 17 0.87 -2.24 -6.41
N GLU A 18 1.96 -1.70 -5.87
CA GLU A 18 2.11 -1.44 -4.44
C GLU A 18 1.05 -0.46 -3.92
N MET A 19 0.81 0.63 -4.64
CA MET A 19 -0.26 1.58 -4.33
C MET A 19 -1.65 0.95 -4.37
N ALA A 20 -1.93 0.09 -5.36
CA ALA A 20 -3.23 -0.57 -5.48
C ALA A 20 -3.50 -1.51 -4.28
N ILE A 21 -2.48 -2.20 -3.78
CA ILE A 21 -2.59 -3.04 -2.58
C ILE A 21 -2.95 -2.18 -1.36
N VAL A 22 -2.29 -1.03 -1.19
CA VAL A 22 -2.54 -0.10 -0.08
C VAL A 22 -3.97 0.46 -0.15
N GLU A 23 -4.40 0.95 -1.31
CA GLU A 23 -5.76 1.50 -1.50
C GLU A 23 -6.85 0.43 -1.29
N GLN A 24 -6.61 -0.80 -1.74
CA GLN A 24 -7.54 -1.90 -1.48
C GLN A 24 -7.66 -2.19 0.02
N ALA A 25 -6.55 -2.24 0.75
CA ALA A 25 -6.55 -2.46 2.18
C ALA A 25 -7.24 -1.31 2.95
N LYS A 26 -7.01 -0.06 2.53
CA LYS A 26 -7.71 1.11 3.07
C LYS A 26 -9.23 0.99 2.86
N GLY A 27 -9.67 0.69 1.64
CA GLY A 27 -11.10 0.49 1.34
C GLY A 27 -11.73 -0.59 2.22
N ALA A 28 -11.06 -1.74 2.39
CA ALA A 28 -11.52 -2.80 3.28
C ALA A 28 -11.60 -2.36 4.75
N LEU A 29 -10.64 -1.56 5.23
CA LEU A 29 -10.68 -0.99 6.58
C LEU A 29 -11.85 -0.01 6.76
N MET A 30 -12.04 0.89 5.79
CA MET A 30 -13.14 1.85 5.80
C MET A 30 -14.50 1.15 5.84
N GLU A 31 -14.69 0.11 5.02
CA GLU A 31 -15.93 -0.68 5.00
C GLU A 31 -16.16 -1.46 6.30
N ARG A 32 -15.13 -2.12 6.84
CA ARG A 32 -15.25 -3.00 8.01
C ARG A 32 -15.39 -2.25 9.33
N GLN A 33 -14.78 -1.07 9.42
CA GLN A 33 -14.70 -0.30 10.66
C GLN A 33 -15.54 0.98 10.64
N GLU A 34 -16.21 1.28 9.52
CA GLU A 34 -16.98 2.51 9.31
C GLU A 34 -16.14 3.77 9.58
N ILE A 35 -14.89 3.77 9.13
CA ILE A 35 -13.93 4.86 9.31
C ILE A 35 -13.67 5.60 8.01
N ASP A 36 -13.16 6.82 8.13
CA ASP A 36 -12.73 7.61 6.98
C ASP A 36 -11.34 7.19 6.47
N ASP A 37 -10.94 7.77 5.32
CA ASP A 37 -9.68 7.49 4.65
C ASP A 37 -8.47 7.81 5.55
N ASN A 38 -8.51 8.92 6.29
CA ASN A 38 -7.40 9.34 7.16
C ASN A 38 -7.19 8.35 8.32
N ALA A 39 -8.29 7.90 8.93
CA ALA A 39 -8.26 6.89 9.97
C ALA A 39 -7.78 5.54 9.42
N ALA A 40 -8.20 5.15 8.20
CA ALA A 40 -7.73 3.93 7.56
C ALA A 40 -6.22 3.97 7.27
N VAL A 41 -5.69 5.09 6.76
CA VAL A 41 -4.24 5.31 6.59
C VAL A 41 -3.51 5.25 7.93
N GLY A 42 -4.03 5.91 8.95
CA GLY A 42 -3.45 5.91 10.29
C GLY A 42 -3.36 4.51 10.91
N LEU A 43 -4.42 3.70 10.77
CA LEU A 43 -4.41 2.31 11.22
C LEU A 43 -3.42 1.45 10.43
N LEU A 44 -3.35 1.64 9.11
CA LEU A 44 -2.41 0.91 8.26
C LEU A 44 -0.94 1.22 8.65
N ALA A 45 -0.65 2.50 8.91
CA ALA A 45 0.66 2.95 9.38
C ALA A 45 1.01 2.37 10.76
N LEU A 46 0.05 2.39 11.70
CA LEU A 46 0.24 1.78 13.02
C LEU A 46 0.54 0.28 12.92
N CYS A 47 -0.16 -0.45 12.06
CA CYS A 47 0.10 -1.87 11.80
C CYS A 47 1.51 -2.11 11.23
N ALA A 48 1.97 -1.25 10.32
CA ALA A 48 3.31 -1.31 9.75
C ALA A 48 4.38 -1.09 10.83
N GLU A 49 4.22 -0.07 11.66
CA GLU A 49 5.11 0.25 12.79
C GLU A 49 5.16 -0.90 13.82
N GLN A 50 4.00 -1.42 14.24
CA GLN A 50 3.94 -2.53 15.21
C GLN A 50 4.51 -3.83 14.64
N GLY A 51 4.36 -4.05 13.33
CA GLY A 51 4.89 -5.21 12.64
C GLY A 51 6.38 -5.10 12.28
N GLY A 52 6.97 -3.91 12.38
CA GLY A 52 8.33 -3.64 11.88
C GLY A 52 8.46 -3.87 10.37
N VAL A 53 7.40 -3.61 9.62
CA VAL A 53 7.32 -3.82 8.17
C VAL A 53 6.95 -2.53 7.46
N ASP A 54 7.08 -2.51 6.13
CA ASP A 54 6.57 -1.39 5.35
C ASP A 54 5.04 -1.44 5.22
N ILE A 55 4.47 -0.32 4.76
CA ILE A 55 3.02 -0.13 4.63
C ILE A 55 2.37 -1.05 3.59
N VAL A 56 3.12 -1.46 2.55
CA VAL A 56 2.62 -2.35 1.50
C VAL A 56 2.49 -3.76 2.05
N GLU A 57 3.48 -4.21 2.82
CA GLU A 57 3.43 -5.49 3.51
C GLU A 57 2.33 -5.51 4.59
N ALA A 58 2.17 -4.42 5.35
CA ALA A 58 1.06 -4.29 6.29
C ALA A 58 -0.31 -4.39 5.57
N ALA A 59 -0.48 -3.71 4.44
CA ALA A 59 -1.68 -3.80 3.61
C ALA A 59 -1.90 -5.21 3.05
N ALA A 60 -0.85 -5.90 2.58
CA ALA A 60 -0.95 -7.24 2.02
C ALA A 60 -1.36 -8.30 3.06
N ARG A 61 -1.10 -8.05 4.35
CA ARG A 61 -1.47 -8.92 5.47
C ARG A 61 -2.93 -8.75 5.91
N LEU A 62 -3.62 -7.70 5.48
CA LEU A 62 -4.97 -7.31 5.92
C LEU A 62 -6.13 -8.08 5.25
N LYS A 63 -5.83 -9.19 4.56
CA LYS A 63 -6.80 -10.03 3.82
C LYS A 63 -8.05 -10.38 4.62
#